data_AF-A0A7K7FXT3-F1
#
_entry.id   AF-A0A7K7FXT3-F1
#
_cell.length_a   1.000
_cell.length_b   1.000
_cell.length_c   1.000
_cell.angle_alpha   90.00
_cell.angle_beta   90.00
_cell.angle_gamma   90.00
#
_symmetry.space_group_name_H-M   'P 1'
#
loop_
_entity.id
_entity.type
_entity.pdbx_description
1 polymer ?
#
loop_
_entity_poly.entity_id
_entity_poly.type
_entity_poly.pdbx_seq_one_letter_code
_entity_poly.pdbx_strand_id
1 'polypeptide(L)'
;TGAISSLQRQLEIQESQLRRTKSEKEMLQKKLREQENQLQALSTKFCSLREEQKDAEMMVAIEKENCSLRQVVTEQESKLAEQKQVISELQGTVSQLRAEVLTSRHHIHTQQRAQEAIQSQAETLQHRELQARVALECISSRFERYRSKIIQATFSTAGSKPPQAEVTDEEVLEAMQKIINERMEFHQMLKQKGVK
;
A
#
# COMPACT_ATOMS: atom_id res chain seq x y z
N THR A 1 122.47 -65.58 27.25
CA THR A 1 121.44 -65.61 26.18
C THR A 1 120.00 -65.53 26.68
N GLY A 2 119.67 -65.85 27.95
CA GLY A 2 118.26 -65.87 28.45
C GLY A 2 117.59 -64.53 28.80
N ALA A 3 118.33 -63.50 29.23
CA ALA A 3 117.76 -62.20 29.59
C ALA A 3 117.19 -61.44 28.37
N ILE A 4 117.84 -61.58 27.21
CA ILE A 4 117.42 -60.99 25.94
C ILE A 4 116.09 -61.60 25.48
N SER A 5 115.93 -62.92 25.59
CA SER A 5 114.69 -63.61 25.24
C SER A 5 113.51 -63.23 26.15
N SER A 6 113.74 -62.99 27.45
CA SER A 6 112.69 -62.51 28.37
C SER A 6 112.24 -61.08 28.07
N LEU A 7 113.16 -60.19 27.73
CA LEU A 7 112.85 -58.82 27.34
C LEU A 7 112.10 -58.76 26.00
N GLN A 8 112.49 -59.60 25.03
CA GLN A 8 111.76 -59.75 23.77
C GLN A 8 110.32 -60.24 23.98
N ARG A 9 110.12 -61.26 24.81
CA ARG A 9 108.77 -61.75 25.16
C ARG A 9 107.93 -60.67 25.85
N GLN A 10 108.53 -59.89 26.75
CA GLN A 10 107.83 -58.77 27.42
C GLN A 10 107.47 -57.66 26.44
N LEU A 11 108.36 -57.34 25.48
CA LEU A 11 108.12 -56.38 24.42
C LEU A 11 106.96 -56.83 23.52
N GLU A 12 106.93 -58.10 23.09
CA GLU A 12 105.85 -58.68 22.29
C GLU A 12 104.50 -58.63 23.01
N ILE A 13 104.48 -58.92 24.32
CA ILE A 13 103.25 -58.80 25.14
C ILE A 13 102.78 -57.33 25.16
N GLN A 14 103.68 -56.38 25.43
CA GLN A 14 103.35 -54.95 25.45
C GLN A 14 102.89 -54.43 24.08
N GLU A 15 103.53 -54.86 22.99
CA GLU A 15 103.08 -54.54 21.63
C GLU A 15 101.69 -55.10 21.34
N SER A 16 101.42 -56.34 21.74
CA SER A 16 100.10 -56.95 21.56
C SER A 16 99.02 -56.21 22.35
N GLN A 17 99.33 -55.76 23.57
CA GLN A 17 98.44 -54.94 24.40
C GLN A 17 98.22 -53.58 23.75
N LEU A 18 99.27 -52.91 23.29
CA LEU A 18 99.17 -51.64 22.58
C LEU A 18 98.31 -51.74 21.32
N ARG A 19 98.47 -52.82 20.53
CA ARG A 19 97.61 -53.09 19.36
C ARG A 19 96.14 -53.28 19.75
N ARG A 20 95.85 -54.02 20.83
CA ARG A 20 94.48 -54.18 21.34
C ARG A 20 93.88 -52.84 21.78
N THR A 21 94.58 -52.09 22.64
CA THR A 21 94.10 -50.78 23.12
C THR A 21 93.88 -49.80 21.98
N LYS A 22 94.73 -49.82 20.95
CA LYS A 22 94.55 -49.00 19.75
C LYS A 22 93.28 -49.39 18.99
N SER A 23 93.03 -50.68 18.79
CA SER A 23 91.82 -51.17 18.13
C SER A 23 90.54 -50.85 18.93
N GLU A 24 90.58 -50.94 20.26
CA GLU A 24 89.48 -50.54 21.13
C GLU A 24 89.21 -49.04 21.05
N LYS A 25 90.26 -48.20 21.05
CA LYS A 25 90.12 -46.75 20.87
C LYS A 25 89.47 -46.41 19.53
N GLU A 26 89.89 -47.06 18.44
CA GLU A 26 89.31 -46.86 17.11
C GLU A 26 87.83 -47.28 17.07
N MET A 27 87.47 -48.40 17.71
CA MET A 27 86.09 -48.85 17.83
C MET A 27 85.24 -47.87 18.65
N LEU A 28 85.74 -47.38 19.79
CA LEU A 28 85.06 -46.41 20.63
C LEU A 28 84.89 -45.07 19.90
N GLN A 29 85.89 -44.59 19.17
CA GLN A 29 85.77 -43.39 18.33
C GLN A 29 84.73 -43.55 17.22
N LYS A 30 84.59 -44.74 16.64
CA LYS A 30 83.54 -45.00 15.65
C LYS A 30 82.16 -44.96 16.30
N LYS A 31 81.99 -45.58 17.46
CA LYS A 31 80.74 -45.54 18.24
C LYS A 31 80.37 -44.11 18.66
N LEU A 32 81.34 -43.32 19.11
CA LEU A 32 81.11 -41.92 19.49
C LEU A 32 80.58 -41.11 18.30
N ARG A 33 81.25 -41.21 17.14
CA ARG A 33 80.80 -40.53 15.91
C ARG A 33 79.40 -40.97 15.48
N GLU A 34 79.08 -42.25 15.60
CA GLU A 34 77.76 -42.77 15.28
C GLU A 34 76.69 -42.25 16.25
N GLN A 35 76.99 -42.18 17.55
CA GLN A 35 76.12 -41.57 18.54
C GLN A 35 75.92 -40.07 18.32
N GLU A 36 76.97 -39.32 17.96
CA GLU A 36 76.88 -37.90 17.60
C GLU A 36 75.96 -37.69 16.40
N ASN A 37 76.10 -38.50 15.35
CA ASN A 37 75.23 -38.46 14.17
C ASN A 37 73.77 -38.77 14.52
N GLN A 38 73.54 -39.78 15.37
CA GLN A 38 72.20 -40.13 15.85
C GLN A 38 71.58 -39.00 16.67
N LEU A 39 72.35 -38.39 17.58
CA LEU A 39 71.89 -37.28 18.40
C LEU A 39 71.52 -36.07 17.52
N GLN A 40 72.32 -35.78 16.50
CA GLN A 40 72.04 -34.70 15.56
C GLN A 40 70.78 -34.97 14.73
N ALA A 41 70.60 -36.21 14.25
CA ALA A 41 69.39 -36.60 13.55
C ALA A 41 68.14 -36.51 14.43
N LEU A 42 68.24 -36.91 15.71
CA LEU A 42 67.16 -36.76 16.69
C LEU A 42 66.84 -35.29 16.94
N SER A 43 67.85 -34.43 17.12
CA SER A 43 67.66 -32.99 17.31
C SER A 43 66.89 -32.36 16.15
N THR A 44 67.27 -32.66 14.90
CA THR A 44 66.55 -32.20 13.71
C THR A 44 65.09 -32.66 13.69
N LYS A 45 64.84 -33.93 14.06
CA LYS A 45 63.47 -34.45 14.17
C LYS A 45 62.64 -33.77 15.26
N PHE A 46 63.25 -33.47 16.41
CA PHE A 46 62.55 -32.71 17.46
C PHE A 46 62.21 -31.29 17.01
N CYS A 47 63.09 -30.65 16.24
CA CYS A 47 62.79 -29.35 15.64
C CYS A 47 61.63 -29.44 14.64
N SER A 48 61.64 -30.42 13.72
CA SER A 48 60.55 -30.57 12.74
C SER A 48 59.21 -30.88 13.41
N LEU A 49 59.19 -31.80 14.38
CA LEU A 49 57.97 -32.14 15.13
C LEU A 49 57.40 -30.94 15.89
N ARG A 50 58.26 -30.07 16.43
CA ARG A 50 57.83 -28.84 17.10
C ARG A 50 57.16 -27.87 16.13
N GLU A 51 57.72 -27.68 14.94
CA GLU A 51 57.11 -26.79 13.94
C GLU A 51 55.81 -27.39 13.38
N GLU A 52 55.78 -28.69 13.09
CA GLU A 52 54.55 -29.41 12.68
C GLU A 52 53.43 -29.26 13.71
N GLN A 53 53.76 -29.33 15.01
CA GLN A 53 52.78 -29.10 16.07
C GLN A 53 52.22 -27.67 16.05
N LYS A 54 53.08 -26.65 15.89
CA LYS A 54 52.64 -25.25 15.80
C LYS A 54 51.74 -25.01 14.58
N ASP A 55 52.10 -25.59 13.43
CA ASP A 55 51.31 -25.48 12.21
C ASP A 55 49.94 -26.14 12.37
N ALA A 56 49.88 -27.29 13.04
CA ALA A 56 48.61 -27.96 13.37
C ALA A 56 47.74 -27.12 14.32
N GLU A 57 48.31 -26.54 15.37
CA GLU A 57 47.58 -25.64 16.28
C GLU A 57 47.05 -24.40 15.56
N MET A 58 47.84 -23.81 14.66
CA MET A 58 47.41 -22.69 13.82
C MET A 58 46.28 -23.10 12.88
N MET A 59 46.36 -24.27 12.25
CA MET A 59 45.32 -24.79 11.37
C MET A 59 43.98 -24.95 12.10
N VAL A 60 44.01 -25.49 13.33
CA VAL A 60 42.80 -25.63 14.17
C VAL A 60 42.20 -24.25 14.51
N ALA A 61 43.03 -23.24 14.79
CA ALA A 61 42.55 -21.89 15.05
C ALA A 61 41.87 -21.28 13.82
N ILE A 62 42.48 -21.42 12.64
CA ILE A 62 41.92 -20.95 11.37
C ILE A 62 40.60 -21.65 11.04
N GLU A 63 40.50 -22.97 11.24
CA GLU A 63 39.26 -23.72 11.01
C GLU A 63 38.13 -23.23 11.90
N LYS A 64 38.40 -22.99 13.20
CA LYS A 64 37.40 -22.44 14.14
C LYS A 64 36.91 -21.06 13.71
N GLU A 65 37.82 -20.19 13.28
CA GLU A 65 37.47 -18.86 12.76
C GLU A 65 36.64 -18.99 11.47
N ASN A 66 37.02 -19.88 10.56
CA ASN A 66 36.28 -20.12 9.32
C ASN A 66 34.85 -20.61 9.57
N CYS A 67 34.67 -21.54 10.53
CA CYS A 67 33.34 -21.99 10.96
C CYS A 67 32.50 -20.84 11.52
N SER A 68 33.10 -19.99 12.36
CA SER A 68 32.42 -18.84 12.96
C SER A 68 32.01 -17.82 11.90
N LEU A 69 32.89 -17.52 10.95
CA LEU A 69 32.60 -16.63 9.82
C LEU A 69 31.47 -17.17 8.94
N ARG A 70 31.48 -18.48 8.63
CA ARG A 70 30.40 -19.11 7.88
C ARG A 70 29.06 -18.97 8.58
N GLN A 71 29.02 -19.17 9.91
CA GLN A 71 27.80 -18.99 10.68
C GLN A 71 27.27 -17.55 10.57
N VAL A 72 28.13 -16.56 10.74
CA VAL A 72 27.76 -15.14 10.59
C VAL A 72 27.25 -14.83 9.19
N VAL A 73 27.91 -15.34 8.15
CA VAL A 73 27.45 -15.18 6.76
C VAL A 73 26.05 -15.77 6.58
N THR A 74 25.80 -16.99 7.06
CA THR A 74 24.46 -17.60 6.94
C THR A 74 23.38 -16.81 7.69
N GLU A 75 23.70 -16.25 8.86
CA GLU A 75 22.76 -15.43 9.61
C GLU A 75 22.46 -14.10 8.89
N GLN A 76 23.49 -13.47 8.31
CA GLN A 76 23.32 -12.25 7.51
C GLN A 76 22.53 -12.49 6.23
N GLU A 77 22.74 -13.63 5.56
CA GLU A 77 21.96 -14.03 4.39
C GLU A 77 20.48 -14.25 4.74
N SER A 78 20.19 -14.88 5.89
CA SER A 78 18.83 -15.04 6.40
C SER A 78 18.15 -13.69 6.65
N LYS A 79 18.83 -12.79 7.39
CA LYS A 79 18.32 -11.44 7.67
C LYS A 79 18.08 -10.63 6.39
N LEU A 80 18.98 -10.77 5.40
CA LEU A 80 18.83 -10.11 4.11
C LEU A 80 17.61 -10.66 3.34
N ALA A 81 17.35 -11.96 3.39
CA ALA A 81 16.18 -12.57 2.78
C ALA A 81 14.87 -12.07 3.43
N GLU A 82 14.83 -12.01 4.76
CA GLU A 82 13.69 -11.46 5.51
C GLU A 82 13.42 -9.99 5.15
N GLN A 83 14.47 -9.15 5.10
CA GLN A 83 14.33 -7.76 4.67
C GLN A 83 13.81 -7.62 3.24
N LYS A 84 14.29 -8.46 2.30
CA LYS A 84 13.80 -8.47 0.93
C LYS A 84 12.31 -8.84 0.85
N GLN A 85 11.87 -9.79 1.68
CA GLN A 85 10.46 -10.15 1.77
C GLN A 85 9.61 -8.97 2.24
N VAL A 86 10.01 -8.31 3.34
CA VAL A 86 9.29 -7.13 3.86
C VAL A 86 9.24 -6.00 2.83
N ILE A 87 10.34 -5.76 2.10
CA ILE A 87 10.37 -4.77 1.01
C ILE A 87 9.35 -5.13 -0.08
N SER A 88 9.25 -6.41 -0.46
CA SER A 88 8.29 -6.87 -1.47
C SER A 88 6.84 -6.69 -1.00
N GLU A 89 6.53 -7.01 0.25
CA GLU A 89 5.21 -6.83 0.86
C GLU A 89 4.81 -5.34 0.91
N LEU A 90 5.74 -4.47 1.32
CA LEU A 90 5.53 -3.03 1.33
C LEU A 90 5.33 -2.46 -0.08
N GLN A 91 6.10 -2.91 -1.07
CA GLN A 91 5.92 -2.53 -2.47
C GLN A 91 4.56 -2.95 -3.02
N GLY A 92 4.08 -4.14 -2.64
CA GLY A 92 2.74 -4.62 -2.96
C GLY A 92 1.67 -3.71 -2.35
N THR A 93 1.79 -3.40 -1.07
CA THR A 93 0.87 -2.51 -0.34
C THR A 93 0.82 -1.11 -0.95
N VAL A 94 1.98 -0.53 -1.28
CA VAL A 94 2.08 0.78 -1.94
C VAL A 94 1.39 0.76 -3.31
N SER A 95 1.54 -0.33 -4.07
CA SER A 95 0.90 -0.47 -5.38
C SER A 95 -0.62 -0.54 -5.25
N GLN A 96 -1.13 -1.29 -4.26
CA GLN A 96 -2.55 -1.37 -3.98
C GLN A 96 -3.14 -0.01 -3.57
N LEU A 97 -2.50 0.68 -2.61
CA LEU A 97 -2.95 2.00 -2.17
C LEU A 97 -2.96 3.03 -3.30
N ARG A 98 -1.98 2.99 -4.20
CA ARG A 98 -1.97 3.86 -5.40
C ARG A 98 -3.16 3.58 -6.31
N ALA A 99 -3.50 2.32 -6.53
CA ALA A 99 -4.66 1.95 -7.33
C ALA A 99 -5.97 2.42 -6.68
N GLU A 100 -6.10 2.25 -5.36
CA GLU A 100 -7.27 2.73 -4.60
C GLU A 100 -7.43 4.25 -4.68
N VAL A 101 -6.34 5.01 -4.54
CA VAL A 101 -6.35 6.48 -4.68
C VAL A 101 -6.79 6.91 -6.07
N LEU A 102 -6.31 6.25 -7.13
CA LEU A 102 -6.73 6.55 -8.50
C LEU A 102 -8.23 6.29 -8.71
N THR A 103 -8.71 5.15 -8.22
CA THR A 103 -10.12 4.78 -8.29
C THR A 103 -10.99 5.77 -7.51
N SER A 104 -10.60 6.13 -6.29
CA SER A 104 -11.31 7.10 -5.46
C SER A 104 -11.36 8.47 -6.14
N ARG A 105 -10.24 8.94 -6.70
CA ARG A 105 -10.19 10.21 -7.44
C ARG A 105 -11.12 10.20 -8.65
N HIS A 106 -11.19 9.08 -9.38
CA HIS A 106 -12.13 8.93 -10.48
C HIS A 106 -13.59 9.00 -10.01
N HIS A 107 -13.92 8.33 -8.90
CA HIS A 107 -15.27 8.36 -8.32
C HIS A 107 -15.67 9.77 -7.89
N ILE A 108 -14.81 10.50 -7.19
CA ILE A 108 -15.05 11.88 -6.76
C ILE A 108 -15.35 12.76 -7.97
N HIS A 109 -14.55 12.67 -9.02
CA HIS A 109 -14.74 13.49 -10.22
C HIS A 109 -16.03 13.13 -10.97
N THR A 110 -16.39 11.85 -11.06
CA THR A 110 -17.67 11.42 -11.65
C THR A 110 -18.86 11.93 -10.82
N GLN A 111 -18.77 11.85 -9.50
CA GLN A 111 -19.80 12.36 -8.58
C GLN A 111 -19.95 13.88 -8.70
N GLN A 112 -18.84 14.61 -8.80
CA GLN A 112 -18.85 16.06 -8.97
C GLN A 112 -19.57 16.46 -10.26
N ARG A 113 -19.28 15.80 -11.39
CA ARG A 113 -20.00 16.05 -12.65
C ARG A 113 -21.49 15.76 -12.55
N ALA A 114 -21.87 14.67 -11.88
CA ALA A 114 -23.28 14.34 -11.67
C ALA A 114 -23.97 15.42 -10.81
N GLN A 115 -23.30 15.91 -9.77
CA GLN A 115 -23.80 16.98 -8.92
C GLN A 115 -23.99 18.30 -9.70
N GLU A 116 -23.02 18.69 -10.53
CA GLU A 116 -23.12 19.88 -11.39
C GLU A 116 -24.30 19.76 -12.38
N ALA A 117 -24.52 18.58 -12.96
CA ALA A 117 -25.64 18.33 -13.85
C ALA A 117 -27.00 18.43 -13.14
N ILE A 118 -27.11 17.85 -11.95
CA ILE A 118 -28.33 17.94 -11.13
C ILE A 118 -28.60 19.39 -10.72
N GLN A 119 -27.57 20.12 -10.32
CA GLN A 119 -27.69 21.53 -9.93
C GLN A 119 -28.20 22.40 -11.09
N SER A 120 -27.63 22.23 -12.28
CA SER A 120 -28.08 22.95 -13.50
C SER A 120 -29.53 22.61 -13.86
N GLN A 121 -29.92 21.34 -13.71
CA GLN A 121 -31.31 20.92 -13.95
C GLN A 121 -32.27 21.53 -12.91
N ALA A 122 -31.87 21.59 -11.64
CA ALA A 122 -32.66 22.20 -10.57
C ALA A 122 -32.88 23.70 -10.82
N GLU A 123 -31.84 24.44 -11.21
CA GLU A 123 -31.94 25.87 -11.57
C GLU A 123 -32.90 26.07 -12.76
N THR A 124 -32.80 25.22 -13.78
CA THR A 124 -33.71 25.26 -14.94
C THR A 124 -35.16 25.01 -14.53
N LEU A 125 -35.40 24.03 -13.65
CA LEU A 125 -36.74 23.73 -13.14
C LEU A 125 -37.29 24.88 -12.30
N GLN A 126 -36.48 25.49 -11.44
CA GLN A 126 -36.87 26.64 -10.62
C GLN A 126 -37.27 27.84 -11.48
N HIS A 127 -36.52 28.14 -12.54
CA HIS A 127 -36.90 29.20 -13.49
C HIS A 127 -38.22 28.91 -14.20
N ARG A 128 -38.44 27.66 -14.65
CA ARG A 128 -39.70 27.25 -15.27
C ARG A 128 -40.88 27.34 -14.30
N GLU A 129 -40.68 26.93 -13.05
CA GLU A 129 -41.70 27.04 -12.00
C GLU A 129 -42.10 28.51 -11.77
N LEU A 130 -41.12 29.41 -11.64
CA LEU A 130 -41.38 30.84 -11.47
C LEU A 130 -42.14 31.42 -12.66
N GLN A 131 -41.74 31.08 -13.88
CA GLN A 131 -42.43 31.52 -15.09
C GLN A 131 -43.88 31.02 -15.14
N ALA A 132 -44.12 29.76 -14.77
CA ALA A 132 -45.46 29.19 -14.70
C ALA A 132 -46.32 29.90 -13.63
N ARG A 133 -45.73 30.22 -12.47
CA ARG A 133 -46.41 30.95 -11.39
C ARG A 133 -46.84 32.35 -11.84
N VAL A 134 -45.96 33.10 -12.51
CA VAL A 134 -46.28 34.42 -13.08
C VAL A 134 -47.38 34.32 -14.14
N ALA A 135 -47.32 33.32 -15.02
CA ALA A 135 -48.36 33.10 -16.02
C ALA A 135 -49.72 32.79 -15.37
N LEU A 136 -49.74 31.97 -14.32
CA LEU A 136 -50.94 31.63 -13.56
C LEU A 136 -51.55 32.86 -12.88
N GLU A 137 -50.73 33.72 -12.28
CA GLU A 137 -51.18 34.97 -11.65
C GLU A 137 -51.76 35.96 -12.69
N CYS A 138 -51.12 36.07 -13.86
CA CYS A 138 -51.62 36.88 -14.96
C CYS A 138 -52.97 36.37 -15.48
N ILE A 139 -53.13 35.05 -15.63
CA ILE A 139 -54.41 34.44 -16.05
C ILE A 139 -55.47 34.67 -14.98
N SER A 140 -55.14 34.43 -13.70
CA SER A 140 -56.06 34.60 -12.58
C SER A 140 -56.59 36.03 -12.48
N SER A 141 -55.70 37.03 -12.56
CA SER A 141 -56.10 38.45 -12.54
C SER A 141 -56.96 38.86 -13.75
N ARG A 142 -56.71 38.28 -14.94
CA ARG A 142 -57.57 38.46 -16.10
C ARG A 142 -58.94 37.84 -15.88
N PHE A 143 -59.01 36.62 -15.34
CA PHE A 143 -60.27 35.95 -15.02
C PHE A 143 -61.08 36.74 -14.00
N GLU A 144 -60.47 37.23 -12.93
CA GLU A 144 -61.14 38.08 -11.93
C GLU A 144 -61.71 39.36 -12.54
N ARG A 145 -60.98 39.97 -13.49
CA ARG A 145 -61.48 41.14 -14.21
C ARG A 145 -62.68 40.81 -15.09
N TYR A 146 -62.65 39.67 -15.79
CA TYR A 146 -63.80 39.22 -16.60
C TYR A 146 -65.00 38.91 -15.72
N ARG A 147 -64.78 38.19 -14.61
CA ARG A 147 -65.78 37.89 -13.59
C ARG A 147 -66.44 39.15 -13.06
N SER A 148 -65.65 40.14 -12.67
CA SER A 148 -66.13 41.45 -12.20
C SER A 148 -67.01 42.14 -13.25
N LYS A 149 -66.63 42.10 -14.53
CA LYS A 149 -67.45 42.66 -15.63
C LYS A 149 -68.78 41.94 -15.79
N ILE A 150 -68.81 40.61 -15.66
CA ILE A 150 -70.04 39.82 -15.73
C ILE A 150 -70.95 40.19 -14.55
N ILE A 151 -70.43 40.19 -13.32
CA ILE A 151 -71.19 40.58 -12.13
C ILE A 151 -71.77 42.00 -12.31
N GLN A 152 -70.95 42.96 -12.74
CA GLN A 152 -71.40 44.32 -13.00
C GLN A 152 -72.51 44.37 -14.05
N ALA A 153 -72.37 43.68 -15.18
CA ALA A 153 -73.38 43.64 -16.23
C ALA A 153 -74.70 43.02 -15.75
N THR A 154 -74.64 41.96 -14.94
CA THR A 154 -75.80 41.28 -14.37
C THR A 154 -76.57 42.17 -13.40
N PHE A 155 -75.88 42.75 -12.40
CA PHE A 155 -76.51 43.48 -11.29
C PHE A 155 -76.62 45.01 -11.49
N SER A 156 -76.19 45.54 -12.63
CA SER A 156 -76.44 46.94 -13.02
C SER A 156 -77.66 47.09 -13.93
N THR A 157 -78.40 46.00 -14.18
CA THR A 157 -79.63 46.03 -14.99
C THR A 157 -80.77 46.69 -14.23
N ALA A 158 -81.57 47.54 -14.89
CA ALA A 158 -82.66 48.27 -14.26
C ALA A 158 -83.67 47.32 -13.60
N GLY A 159 -83.87 47.44 -12.28
CA GLY A 159 -84.73 46.57 -11.47
C GLY A 159 -83.99 45.47 -10.71
N SER A 160 -82.71 45.22 -10.96
CA SER A 160 -81.88 44.30 -10.18
C SER A 160 -81.35 44.98 -8.90
N LYS A 161 -81.26 44.22 -7.79
CA LYS A 161 -80.68 44.71 -6.53
C LYS A 161 -79.16 44.50 -6.58
N PRO A 162 -78.34 45.49 -6.20
CA PRO A 162 -76.89 45.32 -6.15
C PRO A 162 -76.54 44.29 -5.06
N PRO A 163 -75.50 43.46 -5.28
CA PRO A 163 -75.08 42.49 -4.28
C PRO A 163 -74.49 43.18 -3.05
N GLN A 164 -74.80 42.67 -1.86
CA GLN A 164 -74.35 43.23 -0.57
C GLN A 164 -73.13 42.50 0.02
N ALA A 165 -72.74 41.36 -0.57
CA ALA A 165 -71.62 40.53 -0.16
C ALA A 165 -70.93 39.91 -1.39
N GLU A 166 -69.88 39.12 -1.16
CA GLU A 166 -69.20 38.35 -2.20
C GLU A 166 -70.21 37.37 -2.84
N VAL A 167 -70.43 37.55 -4.14
CA VAL A 167 -71.41 36.77 -4.91
C VAL A 167 -70.74 35.51 -5.42
N THR A 168 -71.40 34.36 -5.27
CA THR A 168 -70.94 33.09 -5.84
C THR A 168 -71.27 32.99 -7.33
N ASP A 169 -70.53 32.19 -8.08
CA ASP A 169 -70.77 32.05 -9.53
C ASP A 169 -72.18 31.50 -9.83
N GLU A 170 -72.72 30.65 -8.97
CA GLU A 170 -74.07 30.12 -9.09
C GLU A 170 -75.14 31.23 -8.94
N GLU A 171 -74.98 32.11 -7.94
CA GLU A 171 -75.89 33.25 -7.75
C GLU A 171 -75.85 34.23 -8.93
N VAL A 172 -74.68 34.42 -9.54
CA VAL A 172 -74.55 35.23 -10.77
C VAL A 172 -75.33 34.57 -11.92
N LEU A 173 -75.18 33.25 -12.09
CA LEU A 173 -75.87 32.50 -13.14
C LEU A 173 -77.39 32.52 -12.96
N GLU A 174 -77.88 32.29 -11.73
CA GLU A 174 -79.31 32.37 -11.42
C GLU A 174 -79.87 33.76 -11.73
N ALA A 175 -79.16 34.83 -11.34
CA ALA A 175 -79.57 36.20 -11.63
C ALA A 175 -79.60 36.49 -13.14
N MET A 176 -78.59 36.02 -13.89
CA MET A 176 -78.57 36.14 -15.35
C MET A 176 -79.75 35.39 -15.99
N GLN A 177 -80.04 34.17 -15.55
CA GLN A 177 -81.15 33.37 -16.07
C GLN A 177 -82.50 34.04 -15.78
N LYS A 178 -82.66 34.64 -14.59
CA LYS A 178 -83.84 35.41 -14.24
C LYS A 178 -84.04 36.59 -15.19
N ILE A 179 -82.99 37.39 -15.45
CA ILE A 179 -83.05 38.52 -16.41
C ILE A 179 -83.44 38.03 -17.82
N ILE A 180 -82.87 36.90 -18.27
CA ILE A 180 -83.20 36.32 -19.57
C ILE A 180 -84.67 35.91 -19.63
N ASN A 181 -85.17 35.19 -18.62
CA ASN A 181 -86.56 34.75 -18.55
C ASN A 181 -87.52 35.94 -18.53
N GLU A 182 -87.27 36.95 -17.70
CA GLU A 182 -88.08 38.18 -17.63
C GLU A 182 -88.13 38.90 -18.99
N ARG A 183 -87.00 39.00 -19.71
CA ARG A 183 -86.95 39.59 -21.05
C ARG A 183 -87.72 38.76 -22.08
N MET A 184 -87.64 37.43 -22.02
CA MET A 184 -88.40 36.55 -22.91
C MET A 184 -89.91 36.68 -22.67
N GLU A 185 -90.35 36.69 -21.41
CA GLU A 185 -91.74 36.90 -21.02
C GLU A 185 -92.25 38.28 -21.50
N PHE A 186 -91.46 39.34 -21.29
CA PHE A 186 -91.79 40.67 -21.78
C PHE A 186 -91.91 40.73 -23.31
N HIS A 187 -90.99 40.09 -24.03
CA HIS A 187 -91.05 39.99 -25.48
C HIS A 187 -92.29 39.22 -25.96
N GLN A 188 -92.67 38.14 -25.27
CA GLN A 188 -93.89 37.39 -25.57
C GLN A 188 -95.14 38.24 -25.32
N MET A 189 -95.18 39.02 -24.24
CA MET A 189 -96.25 39.99 -23.98
C MET A 189 -96.37 41.05 -25.08
N LEU A 190 -95.25 41.60 -25.57
CA LEU A 190 -95.26 42.55 -26.69
C LEU A 190 -95.82 41.93 -27.97
N LYS A 191 -95.41 40.69 -28.29
CA LYS A 191 -95.96 39.93 -29.42
C LYS A 191 -97.46 39.70 -29.29
N GLN A 192 -97.96 39.33 -28.11
CA GLN A 192 -99.39 39.13 -27.86
C GLN A 192 -100.19 40.43 -27.98
N LYS A 193 -99.59 41.58 -27.64
CA LYS A 193 -100.19 42.92 -27.79
C LYS A 193 -100.08 43.50 -29.22
N GLY A 194 -99.59 42.73 -30.19
CA GLY A 194 -99.53 43.13 -31.61
C GLY A 194 -98.46 44.17 -31.93
N VAL A 195 -97.54 44.43 -31.00
CA VAL A 195 -96.39 45.31 -31.23
C VAL A 195 -95.31 44.47 -31.92
N LYS A 196 -95.01 44.79 -33.18
CA LYS A 196 -93.91 44.16 -33.93
C LYS A 196 -92.55 44.63 -33.42
#